data_AF-A0A7C3TQZ5-F1
#
_entry.id   AF-A0A7C3TQZ5-F1
#
_cell.length_a   1.000
_cell.length_b   1.000
_cell.length_c   1.000
_cell.angle_alpha   90.00
_cell.angle_beta   90.00
_cell.angle_gamma   90.00
#
_symmetry.space_group_name_H-M   'P 1'
#
loop_
_entity.id
_entity.type
_entity.pdbx_description
1 polymer ?
#
loop_
_entity_poly.entity_id
_entity_poly.type
_entity_poly.pdbx_seq_one_letter_code
_entity_poly.pdbx_strand_id
1 'polypeptide(L)'
;MKKPCFWWIKALFIGFILILCTSWGFFAHKEINKMAVFTLPQPLMSFYKEHLDVVREQAVNPDKRRYIVSGEAPKHYMDIEYYTDSILLYRPTWYEACQKYPADSLQAHGILPWNLIRLTYRLTDAFKHRDAKTILKLSADMGHYVGDLHVPLHTTKNYNGQLTGQHGIHGLWESRLPELFAHNYNYYLGEATYRPNIQKEVWDALAESRACVDSVLSIELRLQKKFTEDKIFSYEDHNGQSVRVYSVAFSEAYHASMNDMVQKRMRAAIKLTGDLWYTCWVNAGKPDVHTFAAPVYSDAELEEITALKKTINENCSH
;
A
#
# COMPACT_ATOMS: atom_id res chain seq x y z
N MET A 1 -24.74 44.48 11.94
CA MET A 1 -24.40 43.14 12.47
C MET A 1 -23.74 42.32 11.36
N LYS A 2 -22.40 42.25 11.32
CA LYS A 2 -21.65 41.44 10.33
C LYS A 2 -21.29 40.11 10.99
N LYS A 3 -21.66 38.97 10.38
CA LYS A 3 -21.33 37.63 10.87
C LYS A 3 -19.80 37.42 10.79
N PRO A 4 -19.13 36.89 11.83
CA PRO A 4 -17.70 36.62 11.76
C PRO A 4 -17.45 35.45 10.79
N CYS A 5 -16.48 35.66 9.90
CA CYS A 5 -16.10 34.73 8.85
C CYS A 5 -15.03 33.76 9.40
N PHE A 6 -15.42 32.52 9.70
CA PHE A 6 -14.56 31.47 10.25
C PHE A 6 -13.67 30.81 9.17
N TRP A 7 -12.87 31.58 8.44
CA TRP A 7 -11.91 31.02 7.48
C TRP A 7 -10.73 30.28 8.14
N TRP A 8 -10.40 30.64 9.38
CA TRP A 8 -9.28 30.05 10.14
C TRP A 8 -9.54 28.60 10.58
N ILE A 9 -10.81 28.21 10.76
CA ILE A 9 -11.18 26.83 11.16
C ILE A 9 -10.96 25.84 10.00
N LYS A 10 -11.10 26.29 8.74
CA LYS A 10 -10.80 25.44 7.57
C LYS A 10 -9.30 25.27 7.33
N ALA A 11 -8.49 26.29 7.64
CA ALA A 11 -7.03 26.21 7.54
C ALA A 11 -6.43 25.25 8.60
N LEU A 12 -7.01 25.21 9.80
CA LEU A 12 -6.60 24.28 10.86
C LEU A 12 -6.91 22.80 10.54
N PHE A 13 -7.94 22.51 9.75
CA PHE A 13 -8.24 21.14 9.30
C PHE A 13 -7.33 20.64 8.17
N ILE A 14 -6.75 21.55 7.38
CA ILE A 14 -5.84 21.21 6.28
C ILE A 14 -4.40 21.02 6.80
N GLY A 15 -4.02 21.74 7.86
CA GLY A 15 -2.70 21.61 8.49
C GLY A 15 -2.47 20.29 9.26
N PHE A 16 -3.52 19.60 9.68
CA PHE A 16 -3.40 18.36 10.47
C PHE A 16 -3.28 17.08 9.61
N ILE A 17 -3.56 17.17 8.31
CA ILE A 17 -3.52 16.01 7.37
C ILE A 17 -2.15 15.90 6.67
N LEU A 18 -1.31 16.94 6.75
CA LEU A 18 0.06 16.95 6.21
C LEU A 18 1.03 15.99 6.91
N ILE A 19 0.60 15.28 7.98
CA ILE A 19 1.45 14.40 8.80
C ILE A 19 1.32 12.90 8.44
N LEU A 20 0.50 12.54 7.45
CA LEU A 20 0.32 11.14 7.03
C LEU A 20 1.24 10.70 5.87
N CYS A 21 2.08 11.59 5.35
CA CYS A 21 3.10 11.24 4.36
C CYS A 21 4.49 11.30 5.00
N THR A 22 4.73 10.43 5.98
CA THR A 22 6.10 10.13 6.40
C THR A 22 6.76 9.35 5.25
N SER A 23 8.04 9.63 4.92
CA SER A 23 8.80 8.93 3.84
C SER A 23 9.05 7.44 4.11
N TRP A 24 8.27 6.89 5.02
CA TRP A 24 8.56 5.81 5.93
C TRP A 24 7.58 4.66 5.60
N GLY A 25 6.26 4.91 5.50
CA GLY A 25 5.29 3.95 4.92
C GLY A 25 5.61 3.54 3.47
N PHE A 26 6.36 4.38 2.78
CA PHE A 26 6.94 4.11 1.47
C PHE A 26 7.87 2.91 1.43
N PHE A 27 8.60 2.64 2.51
CA PHE A 27 9.57 1.53 2.57
C PHE A 27 8.89 0.19 2.28
N ALA A 28 7.75 -0.09 2.93
CA ALA A 28 7.05 -1.36 2.79
C ALA A 28 6.56 -1.58 1.35
N HIS A 29 5.96 -0.58 0.70
CA HIS A 29 5.51 -0.69 -0.70
C HIS A 29 6.67 -0.94 -1.67
N LYS A 30 7.80 -0.26 -1.48
CA LYS A 30 9.02 -0.48 -2.27
C LYS A 30 9.52 -1.91 -2.09
N GLU A 31 9.62 -2.39 -0.84
CA GLU A 31 10.12 -3.73 -0.56
C GLU A 31 9.17 -4.81 -1.09
N ILE A 32 7.85 -4.62 -0.98
CA ILE A 32 6.84 -5.54 -1.54
C ILE A 32 7.04 -5.69 -3.05
N ASN A 33 7.14 -4.57 -3.78
CA ASN A 33 7.31 -4.57 -5.23
C ASN A 33 8.64 -5.21 -5.64
N LYS A 34 9.74 -4.84 -4.99
CA LYS A 34 11.06 -5.41 -5.21
C LYS A 34 11.04 -6.92 -4.99
N MET A 35 10.49 -7.39 -3.87
CA MET A 35 10.49 -8.81 -3.53
C MET A 35 9.55 -9.62 -4.44
N ALA A 36 8.46 -9.02 -4.93
CA ALA A 36 7.56 -9.66 -5.88
C ALA A 36 8.26 -10.03 -7.19
N VAL A 37 9.23 -9.22 -7.67
CA VAL A 37 10.03 -9.53 -8.87
C VAL A 37 10.73 -10.88 -8.75
N PHE A 38 11.27 -11.20 -7.57
CA PHE A 38 12.00 -12.44 -7.32
C PHE A 38 11.11 -13.67 -7.12
N THR A 39 9.78 -13.49 -7.13
CA THR A 39 8.83 -14.61 -7.15
C THR A 39 8.47 -15.04 -8.57
N LEU A 40 8.77 -14.23 -9.59
CA LEU A 40 8.30 -14.49 -10.95
C LEU A 40 9.06 -15.64 -11.62
N PRO A 41 8.42 -16.44 -12.49
CA PRO A 41 9.13 -17.38 -13.35
C PRO A 41 9.89 -16.69 -14.48
N GLN A 42 10.83 -17.40 -15.08
CA GLN A 42 11.42 -17.01 -16.36
C GLN A 42 10.41 -17.19 -17.52
N PRO A 43 10.43 -16.34 -18.55
CA PRO A 43 11.33 -15.21 -18.76
C PRO A 43 10.89 -13.90 -18.06
N LEU A 44 9.70 -13.89 -17.44
CA LEU A 44 9.08 -12.69 -16.88
C LEU A 44 9.94 -12.03 -15.80
N MET A 45 10.58 -12.82 -14.93
CA MET A 45 11.51 -12.30 -13.92
C MET A 45 12.65 -11.49 -14.55
N SER A 46 13.21 -11.91 -15.68
CA SER A 46 14.33 -11.19 -16.31
C SER A 46 13.92 -9.80 -16.76
N PHE A 47 12.73 -9.66 -17.38
CA PHE A 47 12.18 -8.37 -17.76
C PHE A 47 12.00 -7.43 -16.55
N TYR A 48 11.40 -7.92 -15.47
CA TYR A 48 11.22 -7.10 -14.27
C TYR A 48 12.54 -6.78 -13.55
N LYS A 49 13.53 -7.69 -13.57
CA LYS A 49 14.85 -7.45 -12.99
C LYS A 49 15.61 -6.34 -13.72
N GLU A 50 15.51 -6.27 -15.04
CA GLU A 50 16.08 -5.18 -15.83
C GLU A 50 15.50 -3.81 -15.45
N HIS A 51 14.25 -3.79 -14.99
CA HIS A 51 13.51 -2.59 -14.60
C HIS A 51 13.23 -2.50 -13.09
N LEU A 52 14.02 -3.19 -12.27
CA LEU A 52 13.75 -3.34 -10.84
C LEU A 52 13.61 -2.00 -10.12
N ASP A 53 14.51 -1.06 -10.41
CA ASP A 53 14.48 0.27 -9.78
C ASP A 53 13.22 1.05 -10.14
N VAL A 54 12.74 0.94 -11.38
CA VAL A 54 11.51 1.61 -11.81
C VAL A 54 10.32 1.07 -11.02
N VAL A 55 10.16 -0.25 -10.96
CA VAL A 55 9.01 -0.88 -10.28
C VAL A 55 9.08 -0.67 -8.77
N ARG A 56 10.28 -0.72 -8.18
CA ARG A 56 10.51 -0.44 -6.76
C ARG A 56 10.17 1.02 -6.44
N GLU A 57 10.80 1.98 -7.11
CA GLU A 57 10.72 3.39 -6.72
C GLU A 57 9.37 4.03 -7.08
N GLN A 58 8.71 3.55 -8.13
CA GLN A 58 7.36 4.01 -8.49
C GLN A 58 6.25 3.38 -7.63
N ALA A 59 6.56 2.41 -6.76
CA ALA A 59 5.59 1.77 -5.86
C ALA A 59 4.89 2.74 -4.90
N VAL A 60 5.38 3.97 -4.75
CA VAL A 60 4.82 5.00 -3.86
C VAL A 60 4.07 6.09 -4.63
N ASN A 61 4.06 6.02 -5.96
CA ASN A 61 3.40 7.01 -6.80
C ASN A 61 1.87 7.12 -6.59
N PRO A 62 1.14 6.05 -6.22
CA PRO A 62 -0.26 6.18 -5.82
C PRO A 62 -0.46 7.14 -4.64
N ASP A 63 0.34 7.01 -3.58
CA ASP A 63 0.28 7.94 -2.45
C ASP A 63 0.68 9.37 -2.84
N LYS A 64 1.75 9.52 -3.63
CA LYS A 64 2.18 10.85 -4.12
C LYS A 64 1.07 11.57 -4.88
N ARG A 65 0.23 10.83 -5.62
CA ARG A 65 -0.85 11.41 -6.43
C ARG A 65 -2.20 11.46 -5.72
N ARG A 66 -2.31 10.91 -4.50
CA ARG A 66 -3.54 10.79 -3.70
C ARG A 66 -4.31 12.10 -3.53
N TYR A 67 -3.59 13.20 -3.35
CA TYR A 67 -4.16 14.52 -3.07
C TYR A 67 -4.27 15.44 -4.30
N ILE A 68 -3.67 15.05 -5.43
CA ILE A 68 -3.64 15.86 -6.66
C ILE A 68 -4.51 15.27 -7.77
N VAL A 69 -4.74 13.94 -7.75
CA VAL A 69 -5.58 13.26 -8.74
C VAL A 69 -6.95 12.97 -8.12
N SER A 70 -7.99 13.57 -8.71
CA SER A 70 -9.37 13.31 -8.30
C SER A 70 -9.71 11.82 -8.40
N GLY A 71 -10.34 11.29 -7.35
CA GLY A 71 -10.72 9.88 -7.24
C GLY A 71 -9.57 8.92 -6.95
N GLU A 72 -8.35 9.41 -6.67
CA GLU A 72 -7.24 8.55 -6.24
C GLU A 72 -7.41 8.08 -4.79
N ALA A 73 -7.68 9.00 -3.86
CA ALA A 73 -7.80 8.71 -2.43
C ALA A 73 -8.64 7.46 -2.07
N PRO A 74 -9.86 7.25 -2.61
CA PRO A 74 -10.66 6.07 -2.27
C PRO A 74 -10.10 4.75 -2.82
N LYS A 75 -9.09 4.77 -3.69
CA LYS A 75 -8.50 3.53 -4.21
C LYS A 75 -7.62 2.81 -3.20
N HIS A 76 -7.25 3.45 -2.10
CA HIS A 76 -6.31 2.94 -1.11
C HIS A 76 -6.96 2.20 0.05
N TYR A 77 -8.28 2.28 0.22
CA TYR A 77 -8.94 1.70 1.39
C TYR A 77 -10.36 1.21 1.08
N MET A 78 -10.98 0.58 2.06
CA MET A 78 -12.40 0.27 2.09
C MET A 78 -12.89 0.25 3.55
N ASP A 79 -13.73 1.22 3.92
CA ASP A 79 -14.32 1.29 5.26
C ASP A 79 -15.43 0.24 5.40
N ILE A 80 -15.09 -0.97 5.86
CA ILE A 80 -16.05 -2.08 5.94
C ILE A 80 -17.25 -1.74 6.81
N GLU A 81 -17.10 -0.90 7.83
CA GLU A 81 -18.23 -0.48 8.68
C GLU A 81 -19.32 0.28 7.93
N TYR A 82 -18.99 0.96 6.82
CA TYR A 82 -20.00 1.58 5.95
C TYR A 82 -20.72 0.54 5.10
N TYR A 83 -19.97 -0.39 4.51
CA TYR A 83 -20.51 -1.40 3.59
C TYR A 83 -21.22 -2.56 4.29
N THR A 84 -21.04 -2.70 5.61
CA THR A 84 -21.37 -3.84 6.48
C THR A 84 -20.44 -5.04 6.27
N ASP A 85 -20.12 -5.79 7.33
CA ASP A 85 -19.26 -6.98 7.26
C ASP A 85 -19.80 -8.05 6.27
N SER A 86 -21.10 -8.04 5.98
CA SER A 86 -21.73 -8.92 4.98
C SER A 86 -21.13 -8.77 3.58
N ILE A 87 -20.51 -7.62 3.25
CA ILE A 87 -19.85 -7.41 1.95
C ILE A 87 -18.68 -8.37 1.74
N LEU A 88 -18.02 -8.81 2.81
CA LEU A 88 -16.91 -9.76 2.75
C LEU A 88 -17.36 -11.18 2.38
N LEU A 89 -18.63 -11.50 2.62
CA LEU A 89 -19.27 -12.74 2.21
C LEU A 89 -19.87 -12.62 0.80
N TYR A 90 -20.57 -11.52 0.53
CA TYR A 90 -21.26 -11.29 -0.75
C TYR A 90 -20.29 -11.01 -1.91
N ARG A 91 -19.21 -10.26 -1.65
CA ARG A 91 -18.12 -9.96 -2.60
C ARG A 91 -18.62 -9.43 -3.95
N PRO A 92 -19.39 -8.32 -3.95
CA PRO A 92 -20.02 -7.79 -5.16
C PRO A 92 -18.99 -7.44 -6.23
N THR A 93 -19.39 -7.64 -7.48
CA THR A 93 -18.78 -6.98 -8.63
C THR A 93 -18.94 -5.46 -8.52
N TRP A 94 -18.13 -4.70 -9.27
CA TRP A 94 -18.29 -3.24 -9.34
C TRP A 94 -19.69 -2.84 -9.80
N TYR A 95 -20.27 -3.57 -10.75
CA TYR A 95 -21.60 -3.29 -11.28
C TYR A 95 -22.71 -3.46 -10.22
N GLU A 96 -22.63 -4.52 -9.40
CA GLU A 96 -23.56 -4.73 -8.28
C GLU A 96 -23.37 -3.69 -7.18
N ALA A 97 -22.12 -3.30 -6.90
CA ALA A 97 -21.81 -2.25 -5.93
C ALA A 97 -22.41 -0.90 -6.35
N CYS A 98 -22.30 -0.52 -7.63
CA CYS A 98 -22.89 0.73 -8.15
C CYS A 98 -24.42 0.78 -8.10
N GLN A 99 -25.09 -0.37 -8.11
CA GLN A 99 -26.55 -0.43 -7.95
C GLN A 99 -26.97 -0.27 -6.49
N LYS A 100 -26.12 -0.72 -5.55
CA LYS A 100 -26.43 -0.75 -4.12
C LYS A 100 -25.99 0.53 -3.40
N TYR A 101 -24.86 1.11 -3.79
CA TYR A 101 -24.22 2.22 -3.09
C TYR A 101 -24.18 3.47 -3.97
N PRO A 102 -24.57 4.65 -3.44
CA PRO A 102 -24.41 5.92 -4.12
C PRO A 102 -22.96 6.23 -4.51
N ALA A 103 -22.75 6.93 -5.62
CA ALA A 103 -21.42 7.21 -6.14
C ALA A 103 -20.55 8.05 -5.20
N ASP A 104 -21.14 9.04 -4.53
CA ASP A 104 -20.48 9.87 -3.51
C ASP A 104 -20.03 9.03 -2.30
N SER A 105 -20.84 8.05 -1.90
CA SER A 105 -20.52 7.12 -0.82
C SER A 105 -19.38 6.18 -1.20
N LEU A 106 -19.36 5.65 -2.42
CA LEU A 106 -18.23 4.87 -2.94
C LEU A 106 -16.94 5.70 -2.93
N GLN A 107 -17.00 6.99 -3.29
CA GLN A 107 -15.85 7.90 -3.22
C GLN A 107 -15.43 8.24 -1.78
N ALA A 108 -16.35 8.24 -0.82
CA ALA A 108 -16.08 8.58 0.57
C ALA A 108 -15.59 7.40 1.42
N HIS A 109 -15.97 6.18 1.06
CA HIS A 109 -15.73 4.98 1.88
C HIS A 109 -14.80 3.95 1.24
N GLY A 110 -14.21 4.30 0.10
CA GLY A 110 -13.14 3.52 -0.49
C GLY A 110 -13.62 2.36 -1.37
N ILE A 111 -12.82 2.06 -2.39
CA ILE A 111 -13.12 1.14 -3.49
C ILE A 111 -11.94 0.21 -3.81
N LEU A 112 -10.99 0.08 -2.89
CA LEU A 112 -9.73 -0.66 -3.07
C LEU A 112 -9.86 -2.02 -3.81
N PRO A 113 -10.69 -2.98 -3.36
CA PRO A 113 -10.79 -4.28 -4.03
C PRO A 113 -11.26 -4.16 -5.49
N TRP A 114 -12.24 -3.29 -5.77
CA TRP A 114 -12.72 -3.08 -7.14
C TRP A 114 -11.69 -2.36 -8.00
N ASN A 115 -10.92 -1.42 -7.43
CA ASN A 115 -9.83 -0.77 -8.14
C ASN A 115 -8.76 -1.78 -8.54
N LEU A 116 -8.38 -2.69 -7.64
CA LEU A 116 -7.37 -3.70 -7.90
C LEU A 116 -7.82 -4.69 -8.99
N ILE A 117 -9.08 -5.17 -8.92
CA ILE A 117 -9.68 -6.01 -9.98
C ILE A 117 -9.69 -5.29 -11.33
N ARG A 118 -10.03 -4.00 -11.35
CA ARG A 118 -9.96 -3.20 -12.59
C ARG A 118 -8.54 -3.08 -13.12
N LEU A 119 -7.57 -2.92 -12.22
CA LEU A 119 -6.16 -2.79 -12.57
C LEU A 119 -5.60 -4.05 -13.22
N THR A 120 -6.07 -5.24 -12.83
CA THR A 120 -5.65 -6.49 -13.49
C THR A 120 -6.07 -6.57 -14.95
N TYR A 121 -7.24 -6.05 -15.31
CA TYR A 121 -7.64 -5.97 -16.73
C TYR A 121 -6.73 -5.03 -17.51
N ARG A 122 -6.39 -3.87 -16.94
CA ARG A 122 -5.50 -2.88 -17.57
C ARG A 122 -4.08 -3.41 -17.74
N LEU A 123 -3.55 -4.10 -16.73
CA LEU A 123 -2.22 -4.70 -16.81
C LEU A 123 -2.20 -5.86 -17.83
N THR A 124 -3.23 -6.69 -17.86
CA THR A 124 -3.39 -7.73 -18.88
C THR A 124 -3.40 -7.13 -20.29
N ASP A 125 -4.13 -6.02 -20.48
CA ASP A 125 -4.19 -5.33 -21.76
C ASP A 125 -2.83 -4.72 -22.16
N ALA A 126 -2.10 -4.13 -21.21
CA ALA A 126 -0.75 -3.64 -21.45
C ALA A 126 0.21 -4.75 -21.90
N PHE A 127 0.11 -5.94 -21.28
CA PHE A 127 0.86 -7.12 -21.73
C PHE A 127 0.47 -7.55 -23.15
N LYS A 128 -0.83 -7.58 -23.50
CA LYS A 128 -1.28 -7.91 -24.86
C LYS A 128 -0.68 -6.97 -25.90
N HIS A 129 -0.60 -5.69 -25.58
CA HIS A 129 -0.02 -4.65 -26.43
C HIS A 129 1.51 -4.55 -26.36
N ARG A 130 2.17 -5.34 -25.50
CA ARG A 130 3.64 -5.34 -25.32
C ARG A 130 4.21 -3.96 -24.96
N ASP A 131 3.40 -3.14 -24.28
CA ASP A 131 3.76 -1.80 -23.85
C ASP A 131 4.53 -1.87 -22.53
N ALA A 132 5.87 -1.99 -22.61
CA ALA A 132 6.73 -2.13 -21.44
C ALA A 132 6.54 -1.00 -20.42
N LYS A 133 6.41 0.25 -20.89
CA LYS A 133 6.26 1.41 -20.00
C LYS A 133 4.97 1.29 -19.19
N THR A 134 3.85 0.98 -19.86
CA THR A 134 2.56 0.81 -19.18
C THR A 134 2.55 -0.42 -18.29
N ILE A 135 3.17 -1.53 -18.69
CA ILE A 135 3.34 -2.72 -17.85
C ILE A 135 4.04 -2.35 -16.55
N LEU A 136 5.21 -1.69 -16.62
CA LEU A 136 6.00 -1.33 -15.43
C LEU A 136 5.24 -0.40 -14.49
N LYS A 137 4.60 0.65 -15.04
CA LYS A 137 3.81 1.61 -14.26
C LYS A 137 2.62 0.93 -13.56
N LEU A 138 1.81 0.16 -14.31
CA LEU A 138 0.65 -0.51 -13.74
C LEU A 138 1.05 -1.61 -12.75
N SER A 139 2.21 -2.24 -12.95
CA SER A 139 2.75 -3.23 -12.01
C SER A 139 3.14 -2.58 -10.68
N ALA A 140 3.86 -1.45 -10.72
CA ALA A 140 4.23 -0.69 -9.53
C ALA A 140 3.00 -0.21 -8.75
N ASP A 141 2.01 0.35 -9.47
CA ASP A 141 0.72 0.73 -8.90
C ASP A 141 -0.03 -0.48 -8.30
N MET A 142 0.03 -1.64 -8.97
CA MET A 142 -0.61 -2.86 -8.48
C MET A 142 0.02 -3.37 -7.19
N GLY A 143 1.35 -3.40 -7.10
CA GLY A 143 2.04 -3.79 -5.88
C GLY A 143 1.75 -2.83 -4.72
N HIS A 144 1.55 -1.53 -5.00
CA HIS A 144 1.10 -0.57 -4.00
C HIS A 144 -0.28 -0.93 -3.43
N TYR A 145 -1.31 -1.03 -4.29
CA TYR A 145 -2.67 -1.31 -3.83
C TYR A 145 -2.80 -2.72 -3.24
N VAL A 146 -1.99 -3.69 -3.67
CA VAL A 146 -1.89 -4.98 -2.98
C VAL A 146 -1.28 -4.80 -1.59
N GLY A 147 -0.28 -3.94 -1.41
CA GLY A 147 0.25 -3.55 -0.10
C GLY A 147 -0.85 -3.00 0.80
N ASP A 148 -1.57 -1.96 0.34
CA ASP A 148 -2.73 -1.36 1.02
C ASP A 148 -3.77 -2.41 1.44
N LEU A 149 -4.10 -3.32 0.51
CA LEU A 149 -5.05 -4.41 0.75
C LEU A 149 -4.65 -5.29 1.93
N HIS A 150 -3.35 -5.40 2.21
CA HIS A 150 -2.80 -6.20 3.30
C HIS A 150 -2.61 -5.43 4.61
N VAL A 151 -2.92 -4.12 4.64
CA VAL A 151 -2.94 -3.30 5.85
C VAL A 151 -4.31 -3.40 6.54
N PRO A 152 -4.41 -3.96 7.76
CA PRO A 152 -5.69 -4.06 8.47
C PRO A 152 -6.39 -2.70 8.63
N LEU A 153 -5.62 -1.65 8.91
CA LEU A 153 -6.13 -0.29 9.13
C LEU A 153 -6.72 0.35 7.87
N HIS A 154 -6.44 -0.15 6.66
CA HIS A 154 -7.09 0.29 5.41
C HIS A 154 -8.47 -0.35 5.20
N THR A 155 -8.94 -1.15 6.16
CA THR A 155 -10.24 -1.84 6.09
C THR A 155 -11.26 -1.32 7.11
N THR A 156 -10.97 -0.19 7.77
CA THR A 156 -11.79 0.35 8.86
C THR A 156 -11.83 1.86 8.88
N LYS A 157 -12.99 2.42 9.26
CA LYS A 157 -13.13 3.85 9.56
C LYS A 157 -12.27 4.31 10.75
N ASN A 158 -11.75 3.40 11.57
CA ASN A 158 -10.84 3.70 12.69
C ASN A 158 -9.35 3.58 12.27
N TYR A 159 -9.05 3.91 11.01
CA TYR A 159 -7.77 3.67 10.36
C TYR A 159 -6.55 4.27 11.08
N ASN A 160 -6.73 5.30 11.90
CA ASN A 160 -5.66 5.93 12.68
C ASN A 160 -5.99 5.96 14.18
N GLY A 161 -6.85 5.06 14.67
CA GLY A 161 -7.22 5.01 16.08
C GLY A 161 -8.04 6.22 16.55
N GLN A 162 -8.58 7.02 15.63
CA GLN A 162 -9.26 8.28 15.92
C GLN A 162 -10.57 8.11 16.69
N LEU A 163 -11.19 6.93 16.63
CA LEU A 163 -12.43 6.60 17.33
C LEU A 163 -12.19 5.94 18.69
N THR A 164 -10.96 5.49 18.96
CA THR A 164 -10.60 4.72 20.16
C THR A 164 -9.48 5.35 20.99
N GLY A 165 -8.96 6.52 20.57
CA GLY A 165 -7.95 7.28 21.31
C GLY A 165 -6.50 6.86 21.04
N GLN A 166 -6.22 6.23 19.90
CA GLN A 166 -4.91 5.68 19.53
C GLN A 166 -4.32 6.40 18.32
N HIS A 167 -4.47 7.73 18.29
CA HIS A 167 -4.02 8.57 17.17
C HIS A 167 -2.54 8.32 16.85
N GLY A 168 -2.28 7.94 15.60
CA GLY A 168 -0.93 7.63 15.09
C GLY A 168 -0.67 6.15 14.86
N ILE A 169 -1.56 5.24 15.29
CA ILE A 169 -1.38 3.78 15.14
C ILE A 169 -1.21 3.36 13.67
N HIS A 170 -1.73 4.14 12.71
CA HIS A 170 -1.50 3.90 11.29
C HIS A 170 -0.02 3.94 10.94
N GLY A 171 0.65 5.03 11.30
CA GLY A 171 2.09 5.20 11.07
C GLY A 171 2.94 4.23 11.89
N LEU A 172 2.47 3.81 13.07
CA LEU A 172 3.10 2.71 13.81
C LEU A 172 3.13 1.44 12.95
N TRP A 173 1.95 0.98 12.52
CA TRP A 173 1.82 -0.32 11.86
C TRP A 173 2.45 -0.35 10.47
N GLU A 174 2.19 0.68 9.65
CA GLU A 174 2.54 0.71 8.22
C GLU A 174 3.96 1.21 7.95
N SER A 175 4.50 2.07 8.81
CA SER A 175 5.81 2.69 8.60
C SER A 175 6.82 2.19 9.62
N ARG A 176 6.59 2.52 10.90
CA ARG A 176 7.57 2.35 11.96
C ARG A 176 7.99 0.90 12.15
N LEU A 177 7.04 -0.04 12.14
CA LEU A 177 7.36 -1.46 12.32
C LEU A 177 8.13 -2.04 11.13
N PRO A 178 7.72 -1.87 9.86
CA PRO A 178 8.56 -2.27 8.72
C PRO A 178 9.97 -1.70 8.77
N GLU A 179 10.15 -0.41 9.04
CA GLU A 179 11.48 0.19 9.06
C GLU A 179 12.40 -0.40 10.13
N LEU A 180 11.87 -0.56 11.34
CA LEU A 180 12.66 -1.09 12.45
C LEU A 180 12.96 -2.57 12.28
N PHE A 181 12.06 -3.36 11.69
CA PHE A 181 12.12 -4.83 11.83
C PHE A 181 12.19 -5.61 10.52
N ALA A 182 11.90 -5.02 9.36
CA ALA A 182 11.83 -5.74 8.10
C ALA A 182 13.14 -6.39 7.65
N HIS A 183 14.29 -5.86 8.11
CA HIS A 183 15.60 -6.46 7.84
C HIS A 183 15.76 -7.86 8.45
N ASN A 184 14.95 -8.22 9.46
CA ASN A 184 14.92 -9.54 10.08
C ASN A 184 13.83 -10.45 9.49
N TYR A 185 13.01 -9.95 8.56
CA TYR A 185 11.92 -10.74 7.99
C TYR A 185 12.44 -11.73 6.95
N ASN A 186 11.87 -12.93 6.98
CA ASN A 186 12.06 -13.90 5.91
C ASN A 186 11.05 -13.62 4.79
N TYR A 187 11.55 -13.38 3.57
CA TYR A 187 10.75 -13.13 2.36
C TYR A 187 10.81 -14.26 1.31
N TYR A 188 11.34 -15.43 1.66
CA TYR A 188 11.29 -16.59 0.78
C TYR A 188 9.85 -17.13 0.68
N LEU A 189 9.26 -17.04 -0.50
CA LEU A 189 7.82 -17.30 -0.76
C LEU A 189 7.56 -18.31 -1.88
N GLY A 190 8.62 -18.77 -2.56
CA GLY A 190 8.49 -19.60 -3.76
C GLY A 190 8.03 -18.81 -4.98
N GLU A 191 7.68 -19.55 -6.03
CA GLU A 191 7.29 -18.99 -7.32
C GLU A 191 5.85 -18.45 -7.33
N ALA A 192 5.61 -17.44 -8.16
CA ALA A 192 4.30 -16.90 -8.45
C ALA A 192 3.38 -17.98 -9.05
N THR A 193 2.10 -17.91 -8.70
CA THR A 193 1.09 -18.92 -9.06
C THR A 193 -0.04 -18.25 -9.82
N TYR A 194 -0.51 -18.90 -10.89
CA TYR A 194 -1.64 -18.42 -11.66
C TYR A 194 -2.91 -18.41 -10.82
N ARG A 195 -3.65 -17.29 -10.85
CA ARG A 195 -4.89 -17.08 -10.09
C ARG A 195 -6.09 -17.04 -11.04
N PRO A 196 -6.85 -18.14 -11.18
CA PRO A 196 -7.98 -18.20 -12.12
C PRO A 196 -9.16 -17.32 -11.69
N ASN A 197 -9.27 -17.00 -10.39
CA ASN A 197 -10.34 -16.16 -9.85
C ASN A 197 -9.75 -14.99 -9.06
N ILE A 198 -9.31 -13.95 -9.78
CA ILE A 198 -8.72 -12.73 -9.22
C ILE A 198 -9.67 -12.06 -8.21
N GLN A 199 -10.97 -11.99 -8.51
CA GLN A 199 -11.95 -11.39 -7.61
C GLN A 199 -11.95 -12.09 -6.26
N LYS A 200 -11.96 -13.43 -6.25
CA LYS A 200 -11.90 -14.21 -5.01
C LYS A 200 -10.64 -13.90 -4.21
N GLU A 201 -9.46 -13.91 -4.85
CA GLU A 201 -8.17 -13.65 -4.17
C GLU A 201 -8.12 -12.26 -3.54
N VAL A 202 -8.60 -11.23 -4.25
CA VAL A 202 -8.62 -9.85 -3.75
C VAL A 202 -9.56 -9.70 -2.55
N TRP A 203 -10.76 -10.28 -2.63
CA TRP A 203 -11.71 -10.23 -1.51
C TRP A 203 -11.28 -11.07 -0.31
N ASP A 204 -10.64 -12.23 -0.53
CA ASP A 204 -10.06 -13.03 0.55
C ASP A 204 -8.97 -12.25 1.29
N ALA A 205 -8.02 -11.64 0.57
CA ALA A 205 -6.97 -10.84 1.18
C ALA A 205 -7.51 -9.65 1.98
N LEU A 206 -8.56 -8.98 1.49
CA LEU A 206 -9.26 -7.92 2.21
C LEU A 206 -9.91 -8.44 3.51
N ALA A 207 -10.60 -9.59 3.43
CA ALA A 207 -11.27 -10.20 4.58
C ALA A 207 -10.25 -10.61 5.66
N GLU A 208 -9.10 -11.15 5.26
CA GLU A 208 -8.00 -11.48 6.17
C GLU A 208 -7.42 -10.22 6.83
N SER A 209 -7.21 -9.13 6.08
CA SER A 209 -6.81 -7.84 6.68
C SER A 209 -7.82 -7.36 7.71
N ARG A 210 -9.11 -7.41 7.36
CA ARG A 210 -10.19 -6.97 8.24
C ARG A 210 -10.23 -7.77 9.53
N ALA A 211 -10.03 -9.08 9.46
CA ALA A 211 -9.99 -9.95 10.64
C ALA A 211 -8.88 -9.57 11.65
N CYS A 212 -7.83 -8.87 11.20
CA CYS A 212 -6.74 -8.44 12.06
C CYS A 212 -7.01 -7.11 12.80
N VAL A 213 -8.04 -6.33 12.43
CA VAL A 213 -8.27 -4.98 12.97
C VAL A 213 -8.43 -4.97 14.49
N ASP A 214 -9.19 -5.92 15.05
CA ASP A 214 -9.40 -6.01 16.50
C ASP A 214 -8.08 -6.23 17.26
N SER A 215 -7.22 -7.13 16.74
CA SER A 215 -5.91 -7.37 17.33
C SER A 215 -5.00 -6.15 17.23
N VAL A 216 -4.96 -5.49 16.06
CA VAL A 216 -4.17 -4.27 15.85
C VAL A 216 -4.50 -3.21 16.90
N LEU A 217 -5.79 -2.91 17.09
CA LEU A 217 -6.26 -1.87 18.00
C LEU A 217 -6.16 -2.31 19.47
N SER A 218 -6.64 -3.50 19.83
CA SER A 218 -6.71 -3.94 21.23
C SER A 218 -5.33 -4.19 21.84
N ILE A 219 -4.36 -4.68 21.05
CA ILE A 219 -2.99 -4.93 21.52
C ILE A 219 -2.30 -3.61 21.84
N GLU A 220 -2.47 -2.59 21.00
CA GLU A 220 -1.87 -1.27 21.21
C GLU A 220 -2.46 -0.64 22.49
N LEU A 221 -3.80 -0.63 22.66
CA LEU A 221 -4.45 -0.12 23.87
C LEU A 221 -3.96 -0.83 25.14
N ARG A 222 -3.79 -2.16 25.06
CA ARG A 222 -3.32 -2.95 26.20
C ARG A 222 -1.88 -2.59 26.57
N LEU A 223 -1.04 -2.27 25.59
CA LEU A 223 0.34 -1.86 25.83
C LEU A 223 0.42 -0.41 26.34
N GLN A 224 -0.41 0.50 25.85
CA GLN A 224 -0.48 1.86 26.41
C GLN A 224 -0.71 1.84 27.93
N LYS A 225 -1.53 0.92 28.44
CA LYS A 225 -1.77 0.76 29.90
C LYS A 225 -0.57 0.25 30.70
N LYS A 226 0.46 -0.29 30.04
CA LYS A 226 1.67 -0.83 30.67
C LYS A 226 2.87 0.11 30.59
N PHE A 227 2.79 1.17 29.79
CA PHE A 227 3.86 2.12 29.58
C PHE A 227 3.46 3.49 30.16
N THR A 228 4.43 4.24 30.66
CA THR A 228 4.24 5.67 30.94
C THR A 228 4.29 6.45 29.63
N GLU A 229 3.63 7.61 29.56
CA GLU A 229 3.50 8.36 28.31
C GLU A 229 4.84 8.74 27.68
N ASP A 230 5.84 9.08 28.51
CA ASP A 230 7.23 9.38 28.10
C ASP A 230 7.98 8.18 27.50
N LYS A 231 7.43 6.97 27.64
CA LYS A 231 7.97 5.73 27.05
C LYS A 231 7.16 5.23 25.87
N ILE A 232 5.93 5.72 25.66
CA ILE A 232 5.12 5.36 24.48
C ILE A 232 5.62 6.12 23.26
N PHE A 233 5.93 7.40 23.43
CA PHE A 233 6.31 8.29 22.33
C PHE A 233 7.72 8.83 22.49
N SER A 234 8.37 9.10 21.37
CA SER A 234 9.62 9.86 21.26
C SER A 234 9.44 10.99 20.24
N TYR A 235 10.39 11.92 20.23
CA TYR A 235 10.48 12.95 19.19
C TYR A 235 11.69 12.67 18.32
N GLU A 236 11.49 12.66 17.01
CA GLU A 236 12.55 12.47 16.02
C GLU A 236 12.60 13.68 15.08
N ASP A 237 13.79 14.04 14.62
CA ASP A 237 13.96 15.09 13.60
C ASP A 237 13.69 14.50 12.22
N HIS A 238 12.75 15.12 11.49
CA HIS A 238 12.49 14.82 10.10
C HIS A 238 12.57 16.10 9.28
N ASN A 239 13.64 16.24 8.50
CA ASN A 239 13.91 17.42 7.67
C ASN A 239 13.86 18.74 8.46
N GLY A 240 14.40 18.75 9.69
CA GLY A 240 14.41 19.92 10.57
C GLY A 240 13.10 20.17 11.32
N GLN A 241 12.12 19.26 11.22
CA GLN A 241 10.88 19.30 12.01
C GLN A 241 10.88 18.18 13.05
N SER A 242 10.62 18.54 14.31
CA SER A 242 10.44 17.56 15.38
C SER A 242 9.06 16.91 15.28
N VAL A 243 9.03 15.60 15.02
CA VAL A 243 7.79 14.82 14.87
C VAL A 243 7.64 13.86 16.04
N ARG A 244 6.45 13.85 16.67
CA ARG A 244 6.11 12.84 17.69
C ARG A 244 5.87 11.50 17.00
N VAL A 245 6.64 10.50 17.38
CA VAL A 245 6.55 9.13 16.87
C VAL A 245 6.41 8.14 18.01
N TYR A 246 6.01 6.91 17.71
CA TYR A 246 6.11 5.82 18.69
C TYR A 246 7.58 5.49 18.98
N SER A 247 7.90 5.33 20.25
CA SER A 247 9.25 5.00 20.68
C SER A 247 9.68 3.63 20.17
N VAL A 248 10.99 3.40 20.05
CA VAL A 248 11.54 2.09 19.67
C VAL A 248 11.08 1.01 20.66
N ALA A 249 11.17 1.27 21.97
CA ALA A 249 10.78 0.31 23.01
C ALA A 249 9.29 -0.06 22.94
N PHE A 250 8.39 0.90 22.67
CA PHE A 250 6.98 0.60 22.48
C PHE A 250 6.75 -0.18 21.19
N SER A 251 7.45 0.19 20.11
CA SER A 251 7.38 -0.47 18.81
C SER A 251 7.82 -1.94 18.89
N GLU A 252 8.89 -2.24 19.62
CA GLU A 252 9.37 -3.61 19.90
C GLU A 252 8.33 -4.42 20.69
N ALA A 253 7.78 -3.85 21.77
CA ALA A 253 6.77 -4.52 22.58
C ALA A 253 5.48 -4.80 21.79
N TYR A 254 5.07 -3.84 20.95
CA TYR A 254 3.93 -3.99 20.06
C TYR A 254 4.19 -5.04 18.98
N HIS A 255 5.33 -4.98 18.30
CA HIS A 255 5.75 -5.97 17.29
C HIS A 255 5.73 -7.40 17.85
N ALA A 256 6.37 -7.61 18.99
CA ALA A 256 6.39 -8.91 19.67
C ALA A 256 4.98 -9.39 20.05
N SER A 257 4.13 -8.48 20.56
CA SER A 257 2.75 -8.81 20.92
C SER A 257 1.86 -9.15 19.73
N MET A 258 2.22 -8.67 18.53
CA MET A 258 1.52 -8.94 17.28
C MET A 258 1.91 -10.28 16.63
N ASN A 259 2.86 -11.03 17.22
CA ASN A 259 3.23 -12.39 16.81
C ASN A 259 3.47 -12.52 15.29
N ASP A 260 4.42 -11.73 14.78
CA ASP A 260 4.83 -11.64 13.38
C ASP A 260 3.74 -11.19 12.39
N MET A 261 2.63 -10.57 12.85
CA MET A 261 1.54 -10.18 11.97
C MET A 261 2.00 -9.30 10.80
N VAL A 262 2.84 -8.29 11.07
CA VAL A 262 3.35 -7.37 10.02
C VAL A 262 4.11 -8.15 8.95
N GLN A 263 5.04 -9.03 9.36
CA GLN A 263 5.77 -9.90 8.43
C GLN A 263 4.83 -10.80 7.64
N LYS A 264 3.83 -11.43 8.28
CA LYS A 264 2.85 -12.29 7.63
C LYS A 264 2.05 -11.53 6.57
N ARG A 265 1.60 -10.31 6.88
CA ARG A 265 0.89 -9.44 5.93
C ARG A 265 1.78 -8.98 4.78
N MET A 266 3.03 -8.57 5.04
CA MET A 266 3.99 -8.22 3.97
C MET A 266 4.29 -9.41 3.05
N ARG A 267 4.50 -10.60 3.61
CA ARG A 267 4.70 -11.85 2.86
C ARG A 267 3.52 -12.18 1.95
N ALA A 268 2.30 -12.03 2.47
CA ALA A 268 1.08 -12.22 1.68
C ALA A 268 0.96 -11.17 0.55
N ALA A 269 1.30 -9.90 0.83
CA ALA A 269 1.33 -8.84 -0.17
C ALA A 269 2.34 -9.10 -1.29
N ILE A 270 3.56 -9.54 -0.96
CA ILE A 270 4.58 -9.93 -1.93
C ILE A 270 4.07 -11.06 -2.82
N LYS A 271 3.53 -12.12 -2.21
CA LYS A 271 3.03 -13.29 -2.95
C LYS A 271 1.88 -12.91 -3.87
N LEU A 272 0.89 -12.17 -3.38
CA LEU A 272 -0.26 -11.77 -4.21
C LEU A 272 0.17 -10.82 -5.34
N THR A 273 1.13 -9.92 -5.09
CA THR A 273 1.65 -9.02 -6.13
C THR A 273 2.28 -9.81 -7.29
N GLY A 274 3.19 -10.73 -6.97
CA GLY A 274 3.82 -11.60 -7.98
C GLY A 274 2.80 -12.47 -8.70
N ASP A 275 1.84 -13.04 -7.96
CA ASP A 275 0.75 -13.85 -8.51
C ASP A 275 -0.13 -13.07 -9.48
N LEU A 276 -0.49 -11.82 -9.16
CA LEU A 276 -1.33 -11.00 -10.03
C LEU A 276 -0.56 -10.54 -11.28
N TRP A 277 0.71 -10.13 -11.16
CA TRP A 277 1.55 -9.81 -12.33
C TRP A 277 1.68 -11.01 -13.27
N TYR A 278 2.01 -12.18 -12.71
CA TYR A 278 2.09 -13.43 -13.46
C TYR A 278 0.75 -13.79 -14.10
N THR A 279 -0.36 -13.69 -13.35
CA THR A 279 -1.70 -13.98 -13.85
C THR A 279 -2.08 -13.06 -15.01
N CYS A 280 -1.76 -11.76 -14.94
CA CYS A 280 -2.01 -10.81 -16.03
C CYS A 280 -1.19 -11.16 -17.28
N TRP A 281 0.08 -11.53 -17.13
CA TRP A 281 0.92 -11.97 -18.24
C TRP A 281 0.40 -13.27 -18.89
N VAL A 282 -0.03 -14.25 -18.08
CA VAL A 282 -0.65 -15.50 -18.56
C VAL A 282 -1.95 -15.22 -19.31
N ASN A 283 -2.82 -14.38 -18.75
CA ASN A 283 -4.09 -13.99 -19.37
C ASN A 283 -3.90 -13.19 -20.67
N ALA A 284 -2.74 -12.55 -20.84
CA ALA A 284 -2.36 -11.88 -22.08
C ALA A 284 -1.83 -12.84 -23.16
N GLY A 285 -1.78 -14.15 -22.88
CA GLY A 285 -1.24 -15.15 -23.80
C GLY A 285 0.27 -15.37 -23.67
N LYS A 286 0.87 -14.99 -22.54
CA LYS A 286 2.32 -15.11 -22.26
C LYS A 286 3.17 -14.51 -23.39
N PRO A 287 2.97 -13.24 -23.77
CA PRO A 287 3.75 -12.62 -24.82
C PRO A 287 5.24 -12.64 -24.47
N ASP A 288 6.08 -12.88 -25.48
CA ASP A 288 7.53 -12.93 -25.31
C ASP A 288 8.05 -11.56 -24.85
N VAL A 289 8.65 -11.54 -23.66
CA VAL A 289 9.12 -10.31 -23.01
C VAL A 289 10.27 -9.65 -23.76
N HIS A 290 11.02 -10.40 -24.57
CA HIS A 290 12.08 -9.86 -25.41
C HIS A 290 11.54 -9.05 -26.60
N THR A 291 10.23 -9.14 -26.87
CA THR A 291 9.57 -8.38 -27.93
C THR A 291 8.90 -7.10 -27.43
N PHE A 292 9.00 -6.79 -26.14
CA PHE A 292 8.44 -5.57 -25.59
C PHE A 292 9.24 -4.37 -26.08
N ALA A 293 8.54 -3.32 -26.52
CA ALA A 293 9.20 -2.09 -26.95
C ALA A 293 9.94 -1.47 -25.76
N ALA A 294 11.15 -0.96 -26.01
CA ALA A 294 11.88 -0.22 -24.97
C ALA A 294 11.02 0.94 -24.43
N PRO A 295 10.89 1.11 -23.11
CA PRO A 295 10.11 2.20 -22.55
C PRO A 295 10.61 3.57 -23.02
N VAL A 296 9.73 4.40 -23.60
CA VAL A 296 10.05 5.78 -23.97
C VAL A 296 9.59 6.71 -22.85
N TYR A 297 10.55 7.31 -22.15
CA TYR A 297 10.32 8.24 -21.05
C TYR A 297 10.43 9.69 -21.54
N SER A 298 9.60 10.57 -20.99
CA SER A 298 9.77 12.02 -21.12
C SER A 298 11.01 12.51 -20.38
N ASP A 299 11.50 13.72 -20.69
CA ASP A 299 12.66 14.31 -20.01
C ASP A 299 12.49 14.37 -18.49
N ALA A 300 11.30 14.74 -18.01
CA ALA A 300 11.00 14.77 -16.57
C ALA A 300 11.06 13.36 -15.92
N GLU A 301 10.58 12.33 -16.63
CA GLU A 301 10.68 10.94 -16.16
C GLU A 301 12.14 10.44 -16.18
N LEU A 302 12.93 10.86 -17.17
CA LEU A 302 14.36 10.53 -17.26
C LEU A 302 15.16 11.21 -16.14
N GLU A 303 14.84 12.46 -15.80
CA GLU A 303 15.43 13.17 -14.65
C GLU A 303 15.11 12.44 -13.34
N GLU A 304 13.85 12.03 -13.14
CA GLU A 304 13.46 11.24 -11.96
C GLU A 304 14.23 9.90 -11.92
N ILE A 305 14.27 9.14 -13.02
CA ILE A 305 15.02 7.87 -13.10
C ILE A 305 16.52 8.08 -12.84
N THR A 306 17.10 9.17 -13.34
CA THR A 306 18.52 9.50 -13.15
C THR A 306 18.81 9.87 -11.70
N ALA A 307 17.95 10.67 -11.07
CA ALA A 307 18.04 11.00 -9.66
C ALA A 307 17.97 9.74 -8.78
N LEU A 308 17.02 8.83 -9.08
CA LEU A 308 16.89 7.54 -8.37
C LEU A 308 18.18 6.71 -8.45
N LYS A 309 18.79 6.60 -9.64
CA LYS A 309 20.06 5.87 -9.81
C LYS A 309 21.20 6.46 -9.01
N LYS A 310 21.26 7.79 -8.88
CA LYS A 310 22.30 8.48 -8.09
C LYS A 310 22.18 8.18 -6.59
N THR A 311 20.97 8.29 -6.04
CA THR A 311 20.70 8.01 -4.62
C THR A 311 21.03 6.55 -4.23
N ILE A 312 20.81 5.60 -5.14
CA ILE A 312 21.15 4.19 -4.90
C ILE A 312 22.66 3.98 -4.83
N ASN A 313 23.44 4.57 -5.74
CA ASN A 313 24.90 4.43 -5.75
C ASN A 313 25.55 5.02 -4.49
N GLU A 314 24.99 6.11 -3.96
CA GLU A 314 25.43 6.73 -2.70
C GLU A 314 25.09 5.85 -1.47
N ASN A 315 23.94 5.18 -1.48
CA ASN A 315 23.54 4.28 -0.38
C ASN A 315 24.22 2.90 -0.42
N CYS A 316 24.73 2.45 -1.57
CA CYS A 316 25.48 1.20 -1.70
C CYS A 316 27.00 1.36 -1.50
N SER A 317 27.50 2.58 -1.29
CA SER A 317 28.92 2.89 -1.05
C SER A 317 29.26 3.16 0.43
N HIS A 318 28.32 2.86 1.34
CA HIS A 318 28.47 2.89 2.79
C HIS A 318 28.18 1.52 3.41
#